data_AF-X1HT07-F1
#
_entry.id   AF-X1HT07-F1
#
_cell.length_a   1.000
_cell.length_b   1.000
_cell.length_c   1.000
_cell.angle_alpha   90.00
_cell.angle_beta   90.00
_cell.angle_gamma   90.00
#
_symmetry.space_group_name_H-M   'P 1'
#
loop_
_entity.id
_entity.type
_entity.pdbx_description
1 polymer ?
#
loop_
_entity_poly.entity_id
_entity_poly.type
_entity_poly.pdbx_seq_one_letter_code
_entity_poly.pdbx_strand_id
1 'polypeptide(L)'
;QAIMRGEPTEKINNISNREGLLRWPINAEKCLAFWVANGTDCSNCIRVCPFNTPPGWFYSALRWSAKNTPWLDAFLVKLDDFLGYGKQAKADEFWTDQDRHFTSR
;
A
#
# COMPACT_ATOMS: atom_id res chain seq x y z
N GLN A 1 -0.76 -0.05 14.66
CA GLN A 1 -0.56 -1.12 13.66
C GLN A 1 -1.85 -1.93 13.51
N ALA A 2 -2.50 -1.90 12.35
CA ALA A 2 -3.77 -2.60 12.07
C ALA A 2 -3.63 -3.81 11.13
N ILE A 3 -2.58 -3.84 10.30
CA ILE A 3 -2.31 -4.93 9.35
C ILE A 3 -1.60 -6.07 10.07
N MET A 4 -2.11 -7.29 9.88
CA MET A 4 -1.53 -8.55 10.36
C MET A 4 -0.24 -8.89 9.59
N ARG A 5 0.75 -9.45 10.28
CA ARG A 5 1.98 -9.99 9.68
C ARG A 5 2.04 -11.50 9.87
N GLY A 6 2.81 -12.19 9.04
CA GLY A 6 2.94 -13.65 9.04
C GLY A 6 2.03 -14.31 8.03
N GLU A 7 1.65 -15.56 8.28
CA GLU A 7 0.80 -16.36 7.40
C GLU A 7 -0.69 -15.99 7.50
N PRO A 8 -1.50 -16.23 6.45
CA PRO A 8 -2.93 -16.05 6.50
C PRO A 8 -3.58 -17.07 7.45
N THR A 9 -4.76 -16.74 7.97
CA THR A 9 -5.52 -17.56 8.91
C THR A 9 -7.02 -17.47 8.63
N GLU A 10 -7.78 -18.47 9.08
CA GLU A 10 -9.25 -18.48 9.06
C GLU A 10 -9.86 -17.79 10.28
N LYS A 11 -9.06 -17.56 11.33
CA LYS A 11 -9.49 -16.89 12.56
C LYS A 11 -9.82 -15.42 12.24
N ILE A 12 -10.87 -14.90 12.86
CA ILE A 12 -11.20 -13.48 12.80
C ILE A 12 -10.35 -12.67 13.78
N ASN A 13 -10.07 -11.41 13.47
CA ASN A 13 -9.40 -10.50 14.40
C ASN A 13 -10.43 -9.84 15.34
N ASN A 14 -11.55 -9.38 14.78
CA ASN A 14 -12.67 -8.77 15.51
C ASN A 14 -14.00 -8.97 14.76
N ILE A 15 -15.09 -8.39 15.28
CA ILE A 15 -16.45 -8.50 14.72
C ILE A 15 -16.57 -7.99 13.27
N SER A 16 -15.63 -7.15 12.82
CA SER A 16 -15.60 -6.60 11.46
C SER A 16 -15.01 -7.58 10.45
N ASN A 17 -14.65 -8.80 10.85
CA ASN A 17 -14.18 -9.84 9.95
C ASN A 17 -15.20 -10.97 9.86
N ARG A 18 -15.62 -11.31 8.64
CA ARG A 18 -16.30 -12.58 8.30
C ARG A 18 -15.45 -13.83 8.62
N GLU A 19 -16.08 -14.83 9.22
CA GLU A 19 -15.52 -16.17 9.49
C GLU A 19 -15.50 -17.07 8.24
N GLY A 20 -14.73 -18.16 8.29
CA GLY A 20 -14.68 -19.18 7.23
C GLY A 20 -13.91 -18.77 5.97
N LEU A 21 -12.98 -17.81 6.07
CA LEU A 21 -12.15 -17.33 4.96
C LEU A 21 -10.68 -17.35 5.36
N LEU A 22 -9.83 -18.04 4.59
CA LEU A 22 -8.37 -17.96 4.75
C LEU A 22 -7.85 -16.62 4.20
N ARG A 23 -7.35 -15.75 5.08
CA ARG A 23 -6.84 -14.41 4.70
C ARG A 23 -5.96 -13.81 5.79
N TRP A 24 -5.46 -12.59 5.59
CA TRP A 24 -4.87 -11.77 6.65
C TRP A 24 -5.95 -10.87 7.29
N PRO A 25 -6.64 -11.31 8.37
CA PRO A 25 -7.67 -10.51 9.02
C PRO A 25 -7.07 -9.24 9.64
N ILE A 26 -7.49 -8.08 9.16
CA ILE A 26 -7.07 -6.79 9.72
C ILE A 26 -7.81 -6.50 11.03
N ASN A 27 -7.16 -5.79 11.94
CA ASN A 27 -7.86 -5.17 13.07
C ASN A 27 -8.55 -3.88 12.59
N ALA A 28 -9.81 -4.00 12.18
CA ALA A 28 -10.56 -2.90 11.57
C ALA A 28 -10.79 -1.73 12.55
N GLU A 29 -10.99 -2.01 13.84
CA GLU A 29 -11.19 -0.98 14.86
C GLU A 29 -9.94 -0.11 15.04
N LYS A 30 -8.74 -0.71 15.05
CA LYS A 30 -7.47 0.07 15.07
C LYS A 30 -7.27 0.91 13.80
N CYS A 31 -7.71 0.40 12.65
CA CYS A 31 -7.66 1.16 11.40
C CYS A 31 -8.58 2.38 11.48
N LEU A 32 -9.85 2.17 11.86
CA LEU A 32 -10.84 3.23 11.98
C LEU A 32 -10.47 4.26 13.06
N ALA A 33 -9.94 3.81 14.20
CA ALA A 33 -9.47 4.72 15.26
C ALA A 33 -8.41 5.69 14.73
N PHE A 34 -7.50 5.23 13.86
CA PHE A 34 -6.53 6.11 13.22
C PHE A 34 -7.19 7.07 12.23
N TRP A 35 -8.18 6.63 11.44
CA TRP A 35 -8.90 7.51 10.52
C TRP A 35 -9.58 8.66 11.27
N VAL A 36 -10.28 8.33 12.37
CA VAL A 36 -10.95 9.33 13.22
C VAL A 36 -9.94 10.29 13.83
N ALA A 37 -8.80 9.80 14.33
CA ALA A 37 -7.74 10.64 14.89
C ALA A 37 -7.05 11.53 13.83
N ASN A 38 -6.90 11.02 12.61
CA ASN A 38 -6.30 11.74 11.48
C ASN A 38 -7.28 12.74 10.84
N GLY A 39 -8.59 12.63 11.12
CA GLY A 39 -9.64 13.49 10.58
C GLY A 39 -9.96 13.25 9.09
N THR A 40 -9.39 12.22 8.48
CA THR A 40 -9.58 11.86 7.06
C THR A 40 -9.22 10.37 6.84
N ASP A 41 -9.48 9.85 5.65
CA ASP A 41 -9.03 8.52 5.25
C ASP A 41 -7.49 8.40 5.32
N CYS A 42 -7.00 7.24 5.76
CA CYS A 42 -5.57 7.02 5.98
C CYS A 42 -4.82 6.62 4.70
N SER A 43 -5.33 5.59 4.01
CA SER A 43 -4.81 5.05 2.74
C SER A 43 -3.30 4.74 2.65
N ASN A 44 -2.57 4.76 3.77
CA ASN A 44 -1.12 4.53 3.82
C ASN A 44 -0.71 3.15 3.29
N CYS A 45 -1.50 2.13 3.56
CA CYS A 45 -1.23 0.76 3.09
C CYS A 45 -1.25 0.65 1.56
N ILE A 46 -2.11 1.41 0.89
CA ILE A 46 -2.20 1.46 -0.57
C ILE A 46 -1.02 2.24 -1.12
N ARG A 47 -0.72 3.41 -0.54
CA ARG A 47 0.37 4.30 -0.94
C ARG A 47 1.73 3.60 -0.94
N VAL A 48 2.06 2.87 0.12
CA VAL A 48 3.38 2.22 0.29
C VAL A 48 3.47 0.85 -0.38
N CYS A 49 2.42 0.38 -1.04
CA CYS A 49 2.43 -0.93 -1.69
C CYS A 49 3.33 -0.88 -2.93
N PRO A 50 4.38 -1.73 -3.06
CA PRO A 50 5.24 -1.75 -4.23
C PRO A 50 4.50 -2.05 -5.55
N PHE A 51 3.31 -2.63 -5.46
CA PHE A 51 2.46 -2.89 -6.61
C PHE A 51 1.68 -1.66 -7.10
N ASN A 52 1.57 -0.62 -6.28
CA ASN A 52 0.85 0.63 -6.57
C ASN A 52 1.71 1.67 -7.34
N THR A 53 2.88 1.27 -7.83
CA THR A 53 3.80 2.15 -8.59
C THR A 53 3.35 2.29 -10.06
N PRO A 54 3.52 3.47 -10.71
CA PRO A 54 3.08 3.71 -12.08
C PRO A 54 3.58 2.66 -13.10
N PRO A 55 2.81 2.39 -14.17
CA PRO A 55 3.21 1.42 -15.18
C PRO A 55 4.45 1.89 -15.98
N GLY A 56 5.31 0.93 -16.35
CA GLY A 56 6.50 1.15 -17.15
C GLY A 56 7.25 -0.17 -17.38
N TRP A 57 8.12 -0.24 -18.39
CA TRP A 57 8.82 -1.47 -18.74
C TRP A 57 9.61 -2.07 -17.56
N PHE A 58 10.26 -1.20 -16.78
CA PHE A 58 10.98 -1.56 -15.56
C PHE A 58 10.06 -2.17 -14.49
N TYR A 59 8.92 -1.55 -14.20
CA TYR A 59 7.98 -2.06 -13.21
C TYR A 59 7.26 -3.33 -13.65
N SER A 60 7.02 -3.48 -14.95
CA SER A 60 6.54 -4.73 -15.52
C SER A 60 7.53 -5.86 -15.26
N ALA A 61 8.84 -5.61 -15.41
CA ALA A 61 9.89 -6.57 -15.07
C ALA A 61 9.97 -6.86 -13.56
N LEU A 62 9.83 -5.84 -12.70
CA LEU A 62 9.79 -6.04 -11.24
C LEU A 62 8.58 -6.86 -10.81
N ARG A 63 7.38 -6.59 -11.34
CA ARG A 63 6.16 -7.37 -11.08
C ARG A 63 6.30 -8.81 -11.58
N TRP A 64 6.89 -9.00 -12.76
CA TRP A 64 7.21 -10.34 -13.27
C TRP A 64 8.19 -11.06 -12.33
N SER A 65 9.21 -10.36 -11.82
CA SER A 65 10.19 -10.92 -10.89
C SER A 65 9.51 -11.31 -9.57
N ALA A 66 8.74 -10.42 -8.94
CA ALA A 66 7.98 -10.74 -7.72
C ALA A 66 7.06 -11.95 -7.88
N LYS A 67 6.51 -12.18 -9.08
CA LYS A 67 5.69 -13.36 -9.38
C LYS A 67 6.50 -14.66 -9.55
N ASN A 68 7.68 -14.59 -10.17
CA ASN A 68 8.42 -15.77 -10.60
C ASN A 68 9.65 -16.09 -9.74
N THR A 69 10.11 -15.14 -8.92
CA THR A 69 11.30 -15.26 -8.07
C THR A 69 11.03 -14.79 -6.63
N PRO A 70 10.23 -15.53 -5.82
CA PRO A 70 9.87 -15.12 -4.46
C PRO A 70 11.06 -14.93 -3.50
N TRP A 71 12.18 -15.61 -3.78
CA TRP A 71 13.43 -15.46 -3.03
C TRP A 71 14.04 -14.05 -3.15
N LEU A 72 13.61 -13.24 -4.12
CA LEU A 72 14.01 -11.84 -4.28
C LEU A 72 13.08 -10.85 -3.58
N ASP A 73 11.93 -11.28 -3.02
CA ASP A 73 10.90 -10.35 -2.53
C ASP A 73 11.43 -9.36 -1.49
N ALA A 74 12.23 -9.85 -0.53
CA ALA A 74 12.83 -8.98 0.49
C ALA A 74 13.82 -7.96 -0.10
N PHE A 75 14.50 -8.30 -1.19
CA PHE A 75 15.37 -7.38 -1.91
C PHE A 75 14.54 -6.36 -2.70
N LEU A 76 13.50 -6.81 -3.41
CA LEU A 76 12.63 -5.95 -4.21
C LEU A 76 11.92 -4.90 -3.34
N VAL A 77 11.43 -5.29 -2.15
CA VAL A 77 10.82 -4.34 -1.19
C VAL A 77 11.84 -3.30 -0.73
N LYS A 78 13.07 -3.71 -0.39
CA LYS A 78 14.13 -2.77 0.01
C LYS A 78 14.54 -1.83 -1.13
N LEU A 79 14.52 -2.33 -2.37
CA LEU A 79 14.82 -1.53 -3.55
C LEU A 79 13.72 -0.46 -3.77
N ASP A 80 12.45 -0.83 -3.61
CA ASP A 80 11.32 0.12 -3.70
C ASP A 80 11.45 1.24 -2.65
N ASP A 81 11.74 0.87 -1.39
CA ASP A 81 12.00 1.80 -0.30
C ASP A 81 13.22 2.71 -0.60
N PHE A 82 14.31 2.14 -1.14
CA PHE A 82 15.54 2.88 -1.48
C PHE A 82 15.31 3.89 -2.61
N LEU A 83 14.56 3.51 -3.64
CA LEU A 83 14.17 4.41 -4.73
C LEU A 83 13.19 5.50 -4.26
N GLY A 84 12.70 5.40 -3.03
CA GLY A 84 11.86 6.40 -2.40
C GLY A 84 10.42 6.36 -2.88
N TYR A 85 9.97 5.23 -3.45
CA TYR A 85 8.58 5.05 -3.81
C TYR A 85 7.69 5.00 -2.58
N GLY A 86 6.42 5.30 -2.81
CA GLY A 86 5.43 5.32 -1.76
C GLY A 86 5.61 6.45 -0.74
N LYS A 87 6.50 7.44 -0.90
CA LYS A 87 6.55 8.63 -0.04
C LYS A 87 5.33 9.53 -0.24
N GLN A 88 4.90 10.20 0.82
CA GLN A 88 3.81 11.18 0.74
C GLN A 88 4.32 12.46 0.07
N ALA A 89 3.68 12.87 -1.03
CA ALA A 89 3.97 14.14 -1.67
C ALA A 89 3.56 15.31 -0.77
N LYS A 90 4.23 16.45 -0.90
CA LYS A 90 3.79 17.66 -0.20
C LYS A 90 2.51 18.18 -0.84
N ALA A 91 1.62 18.75 -0.03
CA ALA A 91 0.32 19.21 -0.49
C ALA A 91 0.45 20.31 -1.56
N ASP A 92 1.34 21.27 -1.36
CA ASP A 92 1.63 22.35 -2.30
C ASP A 92 2.14 21.80 -3.65
N GLU A 93 3.09 20.86 -3.63
CA GLU A 93 3.59 20.21 -4.84
C GLU A 93 2.47 19.47 -5.59
N PHE A 94 1.63 18.73 -4.87
CA PHE A 94 0.52 17.97 -5.48
C PHE A 94 -0.51 18.88 -6.15
N TRP A 95 -0.98 19.91 -5.45
CA TRP A 95 -2.03 20.80 -5.97
C TRP A 95 -1.52 21.69 -7.10
N THR A 96 -0.27 22.15 -7.05
CA THR A 96 0.31 22.98 -8.12
C THR A 96 0.67 22.18 -9.39
N ASP A 97 0.99 20.88 -9.28
CA ASP A 97 1.28 20.03 -10.43
C ASP A 97 0.01 19.62 -11.20
N GLN A 98 -1.10 19.38 -10.47
CA GLN A 98 -2.43 19.12 -11.06
C GLN A 98 -2.89 20.30 -11.94
N ASP A 99 -2.73 21.53 -11.46
CA ASP A 99 -3.09 22.74 -12.22
C ASP A 99 -2.31 22.84 -13.54
N ARG A 100 -1.04 22.40 -13.56
CA ARG A 100 -0.21 22.37 -14.78
C ARG A 100 -0.69 21.32 -15.78
N HIS A 101 -1.13 20.15 -15.32
CA HIS A 101 -1.67 19.10 -16.18
C HIS A 101 -3.06 19.41 -16.75
N PHE A 102 -3.83 20.29 -16.09
CA PHE A 102 -5.12 20.78 -16.57
C PHE A 102 -4.98 22.00 -17.50
N THR A 103 -4.02 22.89 -17.25
CA THR A 103 -3.80 24.09 -18.08
C THR A 103 -2.99 23.82 -19.36
N SER A 104 -2.29 22.70 -19.46
CA SER A 104 -1.55 22.27 -20.65
C SER A 104 -2.36 21.40 -21.62
N ARG A 105 -3.69 21.32 -21.47
CA ARG A 105 -4.60 20.68 -22.43
C ARG A 105 -5.47 21.71 -23.14
#